data_AF-A0A1H2AY93-F1
#
_entry.id   AF-A0A1H2AY93-F1
#
_cell.length_a   1.000
_cell.length_b   1.000
_cell.length_c   1.000
_cell.angle_alpha   90.00
_cell.angle_beta   90.00
_cell.angle_gamma   90.00
#
_symmetry.space_group_name_H-M   'P 1'
#
loop_
_entity.id
_entity.type
_entity.pdbx_description
1 polymer ?
#
loop_
_entity_poly.entity_id
_entity_poly.type
_entity_poly.pdbx_seq_one_letter_code
_entity_poly.pdbx_strand_id
1 'polypeptide(L)'
;MMSKIEIKAAGKAAAAGSSHAPPQHLEMSEEDKSKDAFFIQIAEIAEAMIARHGKDFAIGAFVLSAKFIAEGKPLINRTNGGG
;
A
#
# COMPACT_ATOMS: atom_id res chain seq x y z
N MET A 1 1.95 -37.96 -62.64
CA MET A 1 1.60 -36.56 -62.31
C MET A 1 1.36 -36.45 -60.82
N MET A 2 1.67 -35.27 -60.26
CA MET A 2 2.33 -35.03 -58.98
C MET A 2 1.46 -35.17 -57.71
N SER A 3 2.16 -35.49 -56.60
CA SER A 3 1.76 -35.40 -55.19
C SER A 3 1.03 -34.12 -54.81
N LYS A 4 0.08 -34.23 -53.87
CA LYS A 4 -0.09 -33.26 -52.77
C LYS A 4 -0.33 -34.00 -51.46
N ILE A 5 0.72 -34.03 -50.64
CA ILE A 5 0.66 -34.25 -49.21
C ILE A 5 0.10 -32.96 -48.60
N GLU A 6 -0.94 -33.05 -47.79
CA GLU A 6 -1.25 -31.99 -46.82
C GLU A 6 -1.39 -32.59 -45.42
N ILE A 7 -0.54 -32.06 -44.57
CA ILE A 7 -0.32 -32.34 -43.16
C ILE A 7 -1.30 -31.48 -42.36
N LYS A 8 -2.02 -32.05 -41.38
CA LYS A 8 -2.15 -31.42 -40.05
C LYS A 8 -2.70 -32.39 -39.00
N ALA A 9 -1.80 -32.96 -38.23
CA ALA A 9 -2.08 -33.50 -36.91
C ALA A 9 -2.28 -32.34 -35.91
N ALA A 10 -3.27 -32.47 -35.03
CA ALA A 10 -3.24 -32.12 -33.60
C ALA A 10 -4.67 -31.93 -33.06
N GLY A 11 -5.44 -33.02 -32.96
CA GLY A 11 -6.61 -33.08 -32.11
C GLY A 11 -6.23 -33.76 -30.80
N LYS A 12 -5.63 -33.02 -29.85
CA LYS A 12 -5.54 -33.48 -28.46
C LYS A 12 -6.59 -32.73 -27.66
N ALA A 13 -7.69 -33.44 -27.43
CA ALA A 13 -8.79 -33.01 -26.59
C ALA A 13 -8.32 -32.69 -25.17
N ALA A 14 -9.00 -31.69 -24.61
CA ALA A 14 -8.93 -31.20 -23.26
C ALA A 14 -8.81 -32.31 -22.21
N ALA A 15 -7.83 -32.15 -21.31
CA ALA A 15 -7.84 -32.80 -20.02
C ALA A 15 -7.34 -31.83 -18.95
N ALA A 16 -8.19 -31.66 -17.95
CA ALA A 16 -7.87 -31.33 -16.57
C ALA A 16 -7.40 -29.91 -16.24
N GLY A 17 -8.38 -29.08 -15.86
CA GLY A 17 -8.43 -28.56 -14.49
C GLY A 17 -7.32 -27.60 -14.08
N SER A 18 -7.33 -26.38 -14.63
CA SER A 18 -6.86 -25.23 -13.85
C SER A 18 -7.99 -24.82 -12.91
N SER A 19 -7.95 -25.36 -11.70
CA SER A 19 -8.72 -24.89 -10.56
C SER A 19 -8.48 -23.39 -10.39
N HIS A 20 -9.41 -22.57 -10.89
CA HIS A 20 -9.46 -21.17 -10.51
C HIS A 20 -9.95 -21.15 -9.07
N ALA A 21 -9.00 -21.18 -8.13
CA ALA A 21 -9.30 -20.85 -6.74
C ALA A 21 -9.92 -19.44 -6.76
N PRO A 22 -11.08 -19.23 -6.11
CA PRO A 22 -11.64 -17.89 -6.01
C PRO A 22 -10.60 -16.96 -5.36
N PRO A 23 -10.59 -15.67 -5.72
CA PRO A 23 -9.68 -14.72 -5.08
C PRO A 23 -9.88 -14.83 -3.57
N GLN A 24 -8.85 -15.30 -2.87
CA GLN A 24 -8.82 -15.28 -1.43
C GLN A 24 -8.86 -13.81 -1.04
N HIS A 25 -10.05 -13.34 -0.66
CA HIS A 25 -10.22 -12.07 0.00
C HIS A 25 -9.43 -12.22 1.30
N LEU A 26 -8.20 -11.71 1.29
CA LEU A 26 -7.36 -11.66 2.47
C LEU A 26 -8.12 -10.79 3.47
N GLU A 27 -8.85 -11.42 4.38
CA GLU A 27 -9.44 -10.72 5.51
C GLU A 27 -8.29 -10.02 6.24
N MET A 28 -8.25 -8.69 6.14
CA MET A 28 -7.27 -7.89 6.85
C MET A 28 -7.44 -8.18 8.34
N SER A 29 -6.34 -8.49 9.02
CA SER A 29 -6.37 -8.66 10.46
C SER A 29 -6.80 -7.36 11.12
N GLU A 30 -7.33 -7.44 12.34
CA GLU A 30 -7.67 -6.25 13.13
C GLU A 30 -6.43 -5.35 13.36
N GLU A 31 -5.24 -5.94 13.44
CA GLU A 31 -3.98 -5.21 13.52
C GLU A 31 -3.70 -4.42 12.23
N ASP A 32 -3.93 -5.02 11.07
CA ASP A 32 -3.73 -4.35 9.78
C ASP A 32 -4.72 -3.20 9.57
N LYS A 33 -5.98 -3.38 9.97
CA LYS A 33 -6.99 -2.30 9.95
C LYS A 33 -6.59 -1.14 10.85
N SER A 34 -6.06 -1.44 12.03
CA SER A 34 -5.56 -0.43 12.97
C SER A 34 -4.39 0.36 12.37
N LYS A 35 -3.42 -0.31 11.76
CA LYS A 35 -2.29 0.34 11.06
C LYS A 35 -2.76 1.21 9.90
N ASP A 36 -3.68 0.71 9.09
CA ASP A 36 -4.25 1.43 7.95
C ASP A 36 -4.95 2.73 8.40
N ALA A 37 -5.71 2.68 9.50
CA ALA A 37 -6.35 3.86 10.07
C ALA A 37 -5.35 4.96 10.48
N PHE A 38 -4.14 4.59 10.94
CA PHE A 38 -3.07 5.57 11.20
C PHE A 38 -2.48 6.13 9.90
N PHE A 39 -2.30 5.31 8.86
CA PHE A 39 -1.82 5.80 7.56
C PHE A 39 -2.80 6.81 6.95
N ILE A 40 -4.10 6.57 7.05
CA ILE A 40 -5.13 7.51 6.60
C ILE A 40 -5.02 8.84 7.35
N GLN A 41 -4.94 8.82 8.68
CA GLN A 41 -4.79 10.04 9.49
C GLN A 41 -3.51 10.81 9.15
N ILE A 42 -2.40 10.12 8.94
CA ILE A 42 -1.13 10.75 8.52
C ILE A 42 -1.30 11.43 7.15
N ALA A 43 -1.99 10.80 6.21
CA ALA A 43 -2.24 11.37 4.89
C ALA A 43 -3.13 12.63 4.97
N GLU A 44 -4.21 12.59 5.75
CA GLU A 44 -5.09 13.75 5.95
C GLU A 44 -4.33 14.95 6.55
N ILE A 45 -3.47 14.69 7.54
CA ILE A 45 -2.62 15.73 8.14
C ILE A 45 -1.62 16.26 7.10
N ALA A 46 -0.99 15.37 6.31
CA ALA A 46 -0.06 15.77 5.27
C ALA A 46 -0.72 16.72 4.26
N GLU A 47 -1.91 16.37 3.76
CA GLU A 47 -2.68 17.21 2.84
C GLU A 47 -3.01 18.58 3.47
N ALA A 48 -3.43 18.60 4.73
CA ALA A 48 -3.70 19.86 5.45
C ALA A 48 -2.43 20.74 5.59
N MET A 49 -1.27 20.13 5.84
CA MET A 49 0.01 20.84 5.90
C MET A 49 0.43 21.37 4.53
N ILE A 50 0.28 20.56 3.48
CA ILE A 50 0.60 20.94 2.10
C ILE A 50 -0.27 22.11 1.66
N ALA A 51 -1.59 22.05 1.89
CA ALA A 51 -2.52 23.09 1.51
C ALA A 51 -2.22 24.45 2.17
N ARG A 52 -1.71 24.44 3.41
CA ARG A 52 -1.47 25.66 4.19
C ARG A 52 -0.05 26.21 4.09
N HIS A 53 0.94 25.34 3.93
CA HIS A 53 2.35 25.69 4.11
C HIS A 53 3.27 25.12 3.01
N GLY A 54 2.73 24.31 2.09
CA GLY A 54 3.48 23.71 1.00
C GLY A 54 4.11 22.36 1.33
N LYS A 55 4.54 21.67 0.27
CA LYS A 55 5.04 20.29 0.34
C LYS A 55 6.35 20.16 1.11
N ASP A 56 7.27 21.10 0.95
CA ASP A 56 8.59 21.05 1.62
C ASP A 56 8.44 21.12 3.14
N PHE A 57 7.49 21.94 3.62
CA PHE A 57 7.16 22.03 5.04
C PHE A 57 6.60 20.71 5.58
N ALA A 58 5.61 20.12 4.88
CA ALA A 58 5.01 18.85 5.29
C ALA A 58 6.05 17.72 5.41
N ILE A 59 6.91 17.58 4.40
CA ILE A 59 8.00 16.60 4.40
C ILE A 59 8.95 16.85 5.58
N GLY A 60 9.42 18.09 5.74
CA GLY A 60 10.36 18.44 6.82
C GLY A 60 9.80 18.13 8.21
N ALA A 61 8.53 18.40 8.45
CA ALA A 61 7.87 18.13 9.72
C ALA A 61 7.74 16.63 10.04
N PHE A 62 7.41 15.79 9.05
CA PHE A 62 7.38 14.33 9.25
C PHE A 62 8.78 13.75 9.48
N VAL A 63 9.78 14.22 8.73
CA VAL A 63 11.18 13.81 8.94
C VAL A 63 11.65 14.18 10.35
N LEU A 64 11.33 15.38 10.83
CA LEU A 64 11.67 15.81 12.19
C LEU A 64 10.95 14.96 13.26
N SER A 65 9.67 14.66 13.05
CA SER A 65 8.89 13.81 13.94
C SER A 65 9.46 12.40 14.01
N ALA A 66 9.79 11.81 12.86
CA ALA A 66 10.43 10.49 12.78
C ALA A 66 11.79 10.48 13.49
N LYS A 67 12.59 11.53 13.36
CA LYS A 67 13.84 11.68 14.09
C LYS A 67 13.62 11.68 15.61
N PHE A 68 12.63 12.42 16.12
CA PHE A 68 12.37 12.45 17.56
C PHE A 68 11.92 11.09 18.09
N ILE A 69 11.11 10.35 17.32
CA ILE A 69 10.74 8.97 17.64
C ILE A 69 11.98 8.08 17.73
N ALA A 70 12.87 8.14 16.72
CA ALA A 70 14.10 7.35 16.69
C ALA A 70 15.05 7.69 17.85
N GLU A 71 15.08 8.96 18.27
CA GLU A 71 15.88 9.44 19.41
C GLU A 71 15.20 9.18 20.77
N GLY A 72 13.98 8.63 20.82
CA GLY A 72 13.22 8.41 22.05
C GLY A 72 12.80 9.71 22.75
N LYS A 73 12.75 10.83 22.02
CA LYS A 73 12.36 12.14 22.56
C LYS A 73 10.85 12.30 22.64
N PRO A 74 10.31 13.03 23.63
CA PRO A 74 8.90 13.36 23.67
C PRO A 74 8.48 14.19 22.44
N LEU A 75 7.41 13.76 21.76
CA LEU A 75 6.81 14.53 20.66
C LEU A 75 5.94 15.70 21.15
N ILE A 76 5.46 15.60 22.39
CA ILE A 76 4.66 16.61 23.06
C ILE A 76 5.33 16.99 24.37
N ASN A 77 5.89 18.20 24.42
CA ASN A 77 6.22 18.81 25.69
C ASN A 77 4.95 19.49 26.23
N ARG A 78 4.19 18.78 27.08
CA ARG A 78 3.03 19.35 27.81
C ARG A 78 3.42 20.50 28.77
N THR A 79 4.70 20.85 28.88
CA THR A 79 5.21 21.87 29.79
C THR A 79 4.93 23.31 29.35
N ASN A 80 4.31 23.55 28.19
CA ASN A 80 3.93 24.90 27.77
C ASN A 80 2.41 25.12 27.92
N GLY A 81 1.93 25.00 29.16
CA GLY A 81 0.75 25.75 29.59
C GLY A 81 1.16 27.20 29.85
N GLY A 82 1.21 28.01 28.80
CA GLY A 82 1.25 29.48 28.88
C GLY A 82 -0.08 30.01 28.36
N GLY A 83 -0.82 30.73 29.21
CA GLY A 83 -2.18 31.23 28.96
C GLY A 83 -2.31 32.37 27.98
#